data_AF-A0A091ARV4-F1
#
_entry.id   AF-A0A091ARV4-F1
#
_cell.length_a   1.000
_cell.length_b   1.000
_cell.length_c   1.000
_cell.angle_alpha   90.00
_cell.angle_beta   90.00
_cell.angle_gamma   90.00
#
_symmetry.space_group_name_H-M   'P 1'
#
loop_
_entity.id
_entity.type
_entity.pdbx_description
1 polymer ?
#
loop_
_entity_poly.entity_id
_entity_poly.type
_entity_poly.pdbx_seq_one_letter_code
_entity_poly.pdbx_strand_id
1 'polypeptide(L)'
;MTEPTKDLLAQAAALHRQGRRAEAIALLRQALAADPGLADAWYELGYLLRAEGHHEEALQAYGEALARGGRHPEQVHLNRAALLSDQLRRDDEAERELRAALAVAPGYLPAHLNLGNLYEERGDRDQALACYEQVLASPASADKAVEELRLEALARKVNLATPAGLDDPLLARAADAAAGTIGNTNARANLLFALGHAYERLGAHDLAFDAFARGNRSLLRQHGRKYDRTRQSAHIDALIAAFPSAGAGLATGTEGPAPLFVLGMFRSGSTLVEQVLAAHPQVTPGGELDFLPRLAAQRLAPFPASVAGLDDARCRAFAEEYRAELARKFPQAADGRYLTDKRPDNFQLVGLIKRLFPDAKIIHTLRDPMDTGLSVFTQHLNLRVAGYSADLGDIGHYYGQYRRLMAHWKSLHGDDILDFDYDAFVREPRPALEKLLAFLGLDWDDACLQFHTQANTVKTASYWQVRQPLNTKASGRWKPFAAHLAPLRAALGEAGIPAG
;
A
#
# COMPACT_ATOMS: atom_id res chain seq x y z
N MET A 1 27.00 27.83 -18.00
CA MET A 1 25.94 28.35 -17.11
C MET A 1 26.15 29.82 -16.83
N THR A 2 25.18 30.66 -17.20
CA THR A 2 25.17 32.11 -16.97
C THR A 2 24.81 32.43 -15.51
N GLU A 3 25.19 33.59 -14.99
CA GLU A 3 24.84 34.01 -13.62
C GLU A 3 23.32 33.99 -13.32
N PRO A 4 22.43 34.44 -14.23
CA PRO A 4 20.98 34.31 -14.02
C PRO A 4 20.51 32.86 -13.85
N THR A 5 21.06 31.92 -14.61
CA THR A 5 20.69 30.50 -14.49
C THR A 5 21.16 29.90 -13.17
N LYS A 6 22.33 30.31 -12.65
CA LYS A 6 22.80 29.87 -11.32
C LYS A 6 21.87 30.33 -10.21
N ASP A 7 21.42 31.58 -10.29
CA ASP A 7 20.50 32.17 -9.31
C ASP A 7 19.15 31.44 -9.30
N LEU A 8 18.59 31.13 -10.48
CA LEU A 8 17.36 30.34 -10.61
C LEU A 8 17.48 28.96 -9.93
N LEU A 9 18.60 28.25 -10.15
CA LEU A 9 18.83 26.93 -9.53
C LEU A 9 18.98 27.03 -8.01
N ALA A 10 19.70 28.04 -7.51
CA ALA A 10 19.88 28.26 -6.08
C ALA A 10 18.54 28.56 -5.38
N GLN A 11 17.70 29.40 -6.00
CA GLN A 11 16.36 29.72 -5.51
C GLN A 11 15.43 28.50 -5.57
N ALA A 12 15.45 27.72 -6.65
CA ALA A 12 14.68 26.48 -6.76
C ALA A 12 15.04 25.50 -5.63
N ALA A 13 16.33 25.32 -5.35
CA ALA A 13 16.80 24.47 -4.26
C ALA A 13 16.35 24.99 -2.88
N ALA A 14 16.34 26.31 -2.68
CA ALA A 14 15.84 26.92 -1.44
C ALA A 14 14.33 26.68 -1.25
N LEU A 15 13.54 26.88 -2.30
CA LEU A 15 12.09 26.62 -2.27
C LEU A 15 11.77 25.15 -2.04
N HIS A 16 12.53 24.24 -2.67
CA HIS A 16 12.39 22.80 -2.42
C HIS A 16 12.63 22.48 -0.93
N ARG A 17 13.69 23.01 -0.31
CA ARG A 17 13.95 22.83 1.13
C ARG A 17 12.81 23.38 2.02
N GLN A 18 12.09 24.38 1.55
CA GLN A 18 10.90 24.94 2.23
C GLN A 18 9.61 24.16 1.95
N GLY A 19 9.65 23.11 1.13
CA GLY A 19 8.47 22.35 0.70
C GLY A 19 7.62 23.05 -0.37
N ARG A 20 8.06 24.19 -0.91
CA ARG A 20 7.38 24.98 -1.95
C ARG A 20 7.69 24.41 -3.33
N ARG A 21 7.27 23.17 -3.56
CA ARG A 21 7.67 22.35 -4.73
C ARG A 21 7.17 22.90 -6.06
N ALA A 22 5.91 23.36 -6.13
CA ALA A 22 5.35 23.94 -7.37
C ALA A 22 6.17 25.14 -7.87
N GLU A 23 6.62 26.01 -6.95
CA GLU A 23 7.43 27.18 -7.29
C GLU A 23 8.86 26.78 -7.66
N ALA A 24 9.44 25.79 -6.97
CA ALA A 24 10.73 25.22 -7.35
C ALA A 24 10.69 24.61 -8.77
N ILE A 25 9.62 23.88 -9.13
CA ILE A 25 9.40 23.34 -10.48
C ILE A 25 9.36 24.47 -11.52
N ALA A 26 8.66 25.57 -11.22
CA ALA A 26 8.59 26.71 -12.13
C ALA A 26 9.97 27.33 -12.40
N LEU A 27 10.79 27.51 -11.36
CA LEU A 27 12.15 28.03 -11.50
C LEU A 27 13.09 27.06 -12.24
N LEU A 28 12.96 25.74 -12.00
CA LEU A 28 13.72 24.74 -12.76
C LEU A 28 13.37 24.78 -14.24
N ARG A 29 12.08 24.88 -14.60
CA ARG A 29 11.65 25.03 -16.00
C ARG A 29 12.22 26.30 -16.65
N GLN A 30 12.30 27.42 -15.92
CA GLN A 30 12.94 28.64 -16.42
C GLN A 30 14.45 28.47 -16.63
N ALA A 31 15.14 27.84 -15.67
CA ALA A 31 16.57 27.55 -15.79
C ALA A 31 16.86 26.66 -17.00
N LEU A 32 16.04 25.63 -17.22
CA LEU A 32 16.14 24.70 -18.35
C LEU A 32 15.75 25.32 -19.69
N ALA A 33 14.85 26.31 -19.70
CA ALA A 33 14.56 27.09 -20.90
C ALA A 33 15.76 27.97 -21.31
N ALA A 34 16.50 28.49 -20.33
CA ALA A 34 17.70 29.30 -20.57
C ALA A 34 18.94 28.45 -20.95
N ASP A 35 19.09 27.28 -20.33
CA ASP A 35 20.17 26.34 -20.61
C ASP A 35 19.63 24.90 -20.53
N PRO A 36 19.19 24.33 -21.67
CA PRO A 36 18.69 22.97 -21.70
C PRO A 36 19.75 21.93 -21.33
N GLY A 37 21.05 22.23 -21.39
CA GLY A 37 22.14 21.28 -21.17
C GLY A 37 22.36 20.86 -19.72
N LEU A 38 21.61 21.42 -18.78
CA LEU A 38 21.77 21.20 -17.34
C LEU A 38 21.18 19.86 -16.89
N ALA A 39 21.94 18.78 -17.03
CA ALA A 39 21.50 17.43 -16.67
C ALA A 39 21.00 17.31 -15.21
N ASP A 40 21.69 17.92 -14.25
CA ASP A 40 21.30 17.88 -12.83
C ASP A 40 19.97 18.62 -12.59
N ALA A 41 19.69 19.70 -13.33
CA ALA A 41 18.42 20.41 -13.24
C ALA A 41 17.26 19.59 -13.80
N TRP A 42 17.49 18.81 -14.86
CA TRP A 42 16.52 17.83 -15.36
C TRP A 42 16.24 16.71 -14.35
N TYR A 43 17.28 16.21 -13.66
CA TYR A 43 17.11 15.22 -12.60
C TYR A 43 16.27 15.75 -11.43
N GLU A 44 16.59 16.95 -10.93
CA GLU A 44 15.83 17.61 -9.87
C GLU A 44 14.39 17.91 -10.29
N LEU A 45 14.17 18.33 -11.54
CA LEU A 45 12.83 18.53 -12.09
C LEU A 45 12.04 17.22 -12.09
N GLY A 46 12.64 16.12 -12.55
CA GLY A 46 12.02 14.80 -12.52
C GLY A 46 11.65 14.35 -11.10
N TYR A 47 12.54 14.59 -10.14
CA TYR A 47 12.30 14.30 -8.72
C TYR A 47 11.11 15.08 -8.14
N LEU A 48 11.03 16.39 -8.41
CA LEU A 48 9.93 17.21 -7.92
C LEU A 48 8.60 16.90 -8.62
N LEU A 49 8.61 16.69 -9.94
CA LEU A 49 7.43 16.29 -10.70
C LEU A 49 6.86 14.96 -10.19
N ARG A 50 7.73 13.99 -9.88
CA ARG A 50 7.33 12.73 -9.24
C ARG A 50 6.63 12.97 -7.91
N ALA A 51 7.19 13.83 -7.05
CA ALA A 51 6.64 14.13 -5.73
C ALA A 51 5.27 14.84 -5.79
N GLU A 52 4.99 15.59 -6.87
CA GLU A 52 3.71 16.27 -7.12
C GLU A 52 2.71 15.43 -7.92
N GLY A 53 3.07 14.21 -8.34
CA GLY A 53 2.16 13.31 -9.06
C GLY A 53 2.21 13.43 -10.60
N HIS A 54 3.07 14.30 -11.15
CA HIS A 54 3.25 14.49 -12.59
C HIS A 54 4.18 13.41 -13.17
N HIS A 55 3.73 12.15 -13.13
CA HIS A 55 4.57 10.97 -13.37
C HIS A 55 5.16 10.87 -14.79
N GLU A 56 4.37 11.13 -15.84
CA GLU A 56 4.88 11.05 -17.23
C GLU A 56 5.89 12.18 -17.51
N GLU A 57 5.63 13.40 -17.05
CA GLU A 57 6.59 14.51 -17.16
C GLU A 57 7.88 14.22 -16.37
N ALA A 58 7.76 13.57 -15.21
CA ALA A 58 8.93 13.15 -14.43
C ALA A 58 9.79 12.13 -15.19
N LEU A 59 9.19 11.16 -15.88
CA LEU A 59 9.92 10.22 -16.73
C LEU A 59 10.64 10.94 -17.87
N GLN A 60 9.98 11.89 -18.52
CA GLN A 60 10.59 12.70 -19.57
C GLN A 60 11.80 13.46 -19.02
N ALA A 61 11.64 14.18 -17.90
CA ALA A 61 12.72 14.92 -17.27
C ALA A 61 13.92 14.03 -16.89
N TYR A 62 13.67 12.84 -16.32
CA TYR A 62 14.75 11.88 -16.07
C TYR A 62 15.42 11.38 -17.36
N GLY A 63 14.67 11.20 -18.44
CA GLY A 63 15.22 10.85 -19.75
C GLY A 63 16.14 11.94 -20.30
N GLU A 64 15.74 13.20 -20.16
CA GLU A 64 16.55 14.35 -20.55
C GLU A 64 17.85 14.46 -19.72
N ALA A 65 17.79 14.12 -18.42
CA ALA A 65 18.96 14.06 -17.55
C ALA A 65 19.98 12.99 -18.02
N LEU A 66 19.50 11.79 -18.36
CA LEU A 66 20.33 10.72 -18.91
C LEU A 66 20.95 11.11 -20.26
N ALA A 67 20.15 11.68 -21.17
CA ALA A 67 20.61 12.10 -22.50
C ALA A 67 21.72 13.15 -22.47
N ARG A 68 21.82 13.92 -21.38
CA ARG A 68 22.84 14.98 -21.18
C ARG A 68 24.04 14.53 -20.35
N GLY A 69 24.15 13.24 -20.05
CA GLY A 69 25.26 12.70 -19.27
C GLY A 69 25.25 13.17 -17.82
N GLY A 70 24.06 13.24 -17.20
CA GLY A 70 23.91 13.53 -15.78
C GLY A 70 24.70 12.57 -14.90
N ARG A 71 25.03 13.02 -13.68
CA ARG A 71 25.75 12.19 -12.71
C ARG A 71 24.87 11.03 -12.25
N HIS A 72 25.50 9.91 -11.91
CA HIS A 72 24.83 8.71 -11.37
C HIS A 72 23.67 8.19 -12.23
N PRO A 73 23.90 7.91 -13.53
CA PRO A 73 22.86 7.38 -14.42
C PRO A 73 22.16 6.12 -13.87
N GLU A 74 22.87 5.28 -13.12
CA GLU A 74 22.30 4.12 -12.41
C GLU A 74 21.19 4.50 -11.43
N GLN A 75 21.31 5.64 -10.74
CA GLN A 75 20.31 6.17 -9.82
C GLN A 75 19.12 6.77 -10.57
N VAL A 76 19.37 7.41 -11.72
CA VAL A 76 18.30 7.95 -12.57
C VAL A 76 17.44 6.83 -13.13
N HIS A 77 18.07 5.76 -13.63
CA HIS A 77 17.39 4.53 -14.05
C HIS A 77 16.58 3.89 -12.92
N LEU A 78 17.16 3.79 -11.71
CA LEU A 78 16.43 3.29 -10.53
C LEU A 78 15.16 4.12 -10.22
N ASN A 79 15.26 5.45 -10.25
CA ASN A 79 14.12 6.33 -10.00
C ASN A 79 13.03 6.21 -11.07
N ARG A 80 13.43 6.08 -12.35
CA ARG A 80 12.51 5.80 -13.46
C ARG A 80 11.82 4.45 -13.27
N ALA A 81 12.56 3.41 -12.90
CA ALA A 81 12.01 2.08 -12.64
C ALA A 81 10.96 2.09 -11.52
N ALA A 82 11.27 2.74 -10.38
CA ALA A 82 10.32 2.86 -9.27
C ALA A 82 9.04 3.59 -9.70
N LEU A 83 9.16 4.64 -10.52
CA LEU A 83 8.03 5.39 -11.03
C LEU A 83 7.16 4.57 -12.01
N LEU A 84 7.81 3.87 -12.94
CA LEU A 84 7.17 2.99 -13.92
C LEU A 84 6.43 1.84 -13.23
N SER A 85 7.07 1.21 -12.25
CA SER A 85 6.46 0.17 -11.43
C SER A 85 5.30 0.74 -10.60
N ASP A 86 5.60 1.60 -9.62
CA ASP A 86 4.66 1.90 -8.54
C ASP A 86 3.47 2.75 -8.99
N GLN A 87 3.69 3.67 -9.93
CA GLN A 87 2.69 4.69 -10.27
C GLN A 87 2.02 4.44 -11.61
N LEU A 88 2.79 3.94 -12.59
CA LEU A 88 2.33 3.78 -13.97
C LEU A 88 2.00 2.33 -14.34
N ARG A 89 2.33 1.34 -13.48
CA ARG A 89 2.07 -0.09 -13.71
C ARG A 89 2.68 -0.61 -15.03
N ARG A 90 3.81 -0.04 -15.44
CA ARG A 90 4.58 -0.35 -16.66
C ARG A 90 5.77 -1.23 -16.28
N ASP A 91 5.49 -2.40 -15.72
CA ASP A 91 6.49 -3.27 -15.07
C ASP A 91 7.60 -3.73 -16.04
N ASP A 92 7.28 -4.00 -17.31
CA ASP A 92 8.28 -4.40 -18.32
C ASP A 92 9.27 -3.27 -18.63
N GLU A 93 8.82 -2.03 -18.52
CA GLU A 93 9.68 -0.86 -18.69
C GLU A 93 10.51 -0.63 -17.43
N ALA A 94 9.93 -0.83 -16.25
CA ALA A 94 10.65 -0.79 -14.99
C ALA A 94 11.80 -1.81 -14.96
N GLU A 95 11.57 -3.03 -15.43
CA GLU A 95 12.61 -4.05 -15.57
C GLU A 95 13.73 -3.61 -16.52
N ARG A 96 13.38 -3.05 -17.69
CA ARG A 96 14.38 -2.54 -18.65
C ARG A 96 15.25 -1.45 -18.03
N GLU A 97 14.67 -0.54 -17.27
CA GLU A 97 15.40 0.51 -16.54
C GLU A 97 16.31 -0.08 -15.46
N LEU A 98 15.86 -1.07 -14.69
CA LEU A 98 16.70 -1.75 -13.68
C LEU A 98 17.88 -2.48 -14.33
N ARG A 99 17.65 -3.17 -15.45
CA ARG A 99 18.71 -3.81 -16.22
C ARG A 99 19.68 -2.78 -16.82
N ALA A 100 19.20 -1.61 -17.25
CA ALA A 100 20.06 -0.51 -17.69
C ALA A 100 20.92 0.04 -16.54
N ALA A 101 20.37 0.22 -15.34
CA ALA A 101 21.15 0.59 -14.16
C ALA A 101 22.28 -0.41 -13.88
N LEU A 102 22.00 -1.71 -13.99
CA LEU A 102 22.98 -2.78 -13.80
C LEU A 102 23.99 -2.89 -14.95
N ALA A 103 23.62 -2.49 -16.18
CA ALA A 103 24.57 -2.41 -17.29
C ALA A 103 25.59 -1.28 -17.08
N VAL A 104 25.16 -0.16 -16.49
CA VAL A 104 26.06 0.97 -16.14
C VAL A 104 26.90 0.65 -14.90
N ALA A 105 26.27 0.07 -13.87
CA ALA A 105 26.91 -0.25 -12.60
C ALA A 105 26.50 -1.67 -12.14
N PRO A 106 27.24 -2.73 -12.54
CA PRO A 106 26.87 -4.12 -12.22
C PRO A 106 26.73 -4.45 -10.73
N GLY A 107 27.47 -3.72 -9.89
CA GLY A 107 27.44 -3.86 -8.42
C GLY A 107 26.40 -2.97 -7.72
N TYR A 108 25.51 -2.30 -8.45
CA TYR A 108 24.55 -1.36 -7.86
C TYR A 108 23.42 -2.11 -7.11
N LEU A 109 23.66 -2.33 -5.81
CA LEU A 109 22.79 -3.11 -4.93
C LEU A 109 21.31 -2.66 -4.93
N PRO A 110 20.97 -1.35 -4.98
CA PRO A 110 19.58 -0.92 -5.06
C PRO A 110 18.85 -1.45 -6.30
N ALA A 111 19.51 -1.57 -7.44
CA ALA A 111 18.89 -2.11 -8.65
C ALA A 111 18.66 -3.62 -8.55
N HIS A 112 19.61 -4.38 -8.00
CA HIS A 112 19.40 -5.81 -7.70
C HIS A 112 18.22 -6.03 -6.76
N LEU A 113 18.14 -5.26 -5.66
CA LEU A 113 17.04 -5.38 -4.71
C LEU A 113 15.68 -5.05 -5.34
N ASN A 114 15.57 -3.97 -6.10
CA ASN A 114 14.32 -3.58 -6.75
C ASN A 114 13.92 -4.53 -7.88
N LEU A 115 14.88 -5.11 -8.60
CA LEU A 115 14.61 -6.14 -9.60
C LEU A 115 14.10 -7.44 -8.95
N GLY A 116 14.68 -7.82 -7.81
CA GLY A 116 14.16 -8.92 -7.00
C GLY A 116 12.73 -8.69 -6.53
N ASN A 117 12.41 -7.49 -6.04
CA ASN A 117 11.05 -7.12 -5.63
C ASN A 117 10.06 -7.21 -6.80
N LEU A 118 10.46 -6.72 -7.99
CA LEU A 118 9.63 -6.77 -9.19
C LEU A 118 9.32 -8.22 -9.60
N TYR A 119 10.31 -9.11 -9.54
CA TYR A 119 10.11 -10.53 -9.79
C TYR A 119 9.21 -11.20 -8.73
N GLU A 120 9.34 -10.83 -7.44
CA GLU A 120 8.40 -11.30 -6.41
C GLU A 120 6.95 -10.89 -6.73
N GLU A 121 6.72 -9.63 -7.12
CA GLU A 121 5.38 -9.12 -7.45
C GLU A 121 4.74 -9.85 -8.66
N ARG A 122 5.57 -10.30 -9.61
CA ARG A 122 5.15 -11.13 -10.76
C ARG A 122 5.01 -12.62 -10.44
N GLY A 123 5.59 -13.08 -9.34
CA GLY A 123 5.57 -14.49 -8.95
C GLY A 123 6.80 -15.29 -9.40
N ASP A 124 7.82 -14.64 -9.97
CA ASP A 124 9.04 -15.25 -10.48
C ASP A 124 10.07 -15.50 -9.35
N ARG A 125 9.76 -16.46 -8.49
CA ARG A 125 10.53 -16.74 -7.26
C ARG A 125 12.02 -16.99 -7.48
N ASP A 126 12.39 -17.75 -8.52
CA ASP A 126 13.79 -18.10 -8.76
C ASP A 126 14.63 -16.89 -9.18
N GLN A 127 14.06 -16.03 -10.04
CA GLN A 127 14.70 -14.79 -10.46
C GLN A 127 14.83 -13.81 -9.28
N ALA A 128 13.80 -13.71 -8.43
CA ALA A 128 13.85 -12.91 -7.22
C ALA A 128 14.98 -13.36 -6.28
N LEU A 129 15.07 -14.67 -6.01
CA LEU A 129 16.14 -15.23 -5.18
C LEU A 129 17.53 -14.94 -5.74
N ALA A 130 17.73 -15.10 -7.06
CA ALA A 130 19.00 -14.80 -7.71
C ALA A 130 19.41 -13.33 -7.53
N CYS A 131 18.47 -12.39 -7.64
CA CYS A 131 18.72 -10.96 -7.39
C CYS A 131 19.11 -10.68 -5.93
N TYR A 132 18.41 -11.27 -4.96
CA TYR A 132 18.74 -11.10 -3.54
C TYR A 132 20.11 -11.71 -3.20
N GLU A 133 20.50 -12.79 -3.85
CA GLU A 133 21.83 -13.38 -3.70
C GLU A 133 22.94 -12.45 -4.19
N GLN A 134 22.72 -11.68 -5.26
CA GLN A 134 23.68 -10.65 -5.68
C GLN A 134 23.89 -9.59 -4.59
N VAL A 135 22.83 -9.18 -3.91
CA VAL A 135 22.94 -8.23 -2.79
C VAL A 135 23.68 -8.87 -1.61
N LEU A 136 23.36 -10.10 -1.26
CA LEU A 136 23.95 -10.83 -0.13
C LEU A 136 25.41 -11.26 -0.35
N ALA A 137 25.85 -11.36 -1.61
CA ALA A 137 27.23 -11.65 -1.99
C ALA A 137 28.18 -10.46 -1.83
N SER A 138 27.65 -9.24 -1.67
CA SER A 138 28.47 -8.07 -1.32
C SER A 138 29.27 -8.31 -0.02
N PRO A 139 30.43 -7.67 0.19
CA PRO A 139 31.10 -7.68 1.47
C PRO A 139 30.26 -6.96 2.54
N ALA A 140 30.50 -7.29 3.81
CA ALA A 140 30.00 -6.44 4.91
C ALA A 140 30.64 -5.05 4.79
N SER A 141 29.85 -4.01 5.08
CA SER A 141 30.23 -2.61 4.92
C SER A 141 30.04 -1.84 6.23
N ALA A 142 30.91 -0.86 6.46
CA ALA A 142 30.66 0.16 7.48
C ALA A 142 29.59 1.17 7.03
N ASP A 143 29.27 1.20 5.73
CA ASP A 143 28.18 2.01 5.20
C ASP A 143 26.83 1.39 5.61
N LYS A 144 26.13 2.14 6.48
CA LYS A 144 24.81 1.77 7.00
C LYS A 144 23.79 1.54 5.88
N ALA A 145 23.83 2.28 4.79
CA ALA A 145 22.88 2.11 3.69
C ALA A 145 23.08 0.76 2.98
N VAL A 146 24.34 0.36 2.78
CA VAL A 146 24.69 -0.96 2.22
C VAL A 146 24.23 -2.08 3.15
N GLU A 147 24.46 -1.94 4.45
CA GLU A 147 23.99 -2.95 5.42
C GLU A 147 22.47 -3.04 5.52
N GLU A 148 21.74 -1.93 5.43
CA GLU A 148 20.28 -1.96 5.36
C GLU A 148 19.77 -2.71 4.12
N LEU A 149 20.40 -2.53 2.95
CA LEU A 149 20.06 -3.29 1.74
C LEU A 149 20.32 -4.79 1.92
N ARG A 150 21.42 -5.16 2.60
CA ARG A 150 21.76 -6.56 2.90
C ARG A 150 20.76 -7.20 3.85
N LEU A 151 20.33 -6.47 4.89
CA LEU A 151 19.27 -6.93 5.80
C LEU A 151 17.94 -7.12 5.07
N GLU A 152 17.58 -6.18 4.17
CA GLU A 152 16.37 -6.29 3.36
C GLU A 152 16.42 -7.52 2.45
N ALA A 153 17.51 -7.72 1.70
CA ALA A 153 17.69 -8.89 0.84
C ALA A 153 17.66 -10.21 1.65
N LEU A 154 18.21 -10.21 2.87
CA LEU A 154 18.15 -11.39 3.75
C LEU A 154 16.72 -11.66 4.22
N ALA A 155 15.96 -10.62 4.59
CA ALA A 155 14.56 -10.74 4.95
C ALA A 155 13.73 -11.32 3.80
N ARG A 156 13.93 -10.82 2.57
CA ARG A 156 13.30 -11.36 1.37
C ARG A 156 13.66 -12.81 1.12
N LYS A 157 14.95 -13.16 1.21
CA LYS A 157 15.42 -14.54 1.07
C LYS A 157 14.83 -15.48 2.13
N VAL A 158 14.69 -15.06 3.40
CA VAL A 158 14.06 -15.86 4.46
C VAL A 158 12.57 -16.10 4.20
N ASN A 159 11.86 -15.11 3.67
CA ASN A 159 10.45 -15.25 3.32
C ASN A 159 10.25 -16.20 2.13
N LEU A 160 11.11 -16.10 1.11
CA LEU A 160 11.05 -16.93 -0.08
C LEU A 160 11.59 -18.33 0.15
N ALA A 161 12.68 -18.50 0.90
CA ALA A 161 13.19 -19.81 1.25
C ALA A 161 12.29 -20.46 2.31
N THR A 162 12.16 -21.78 2.26
CA THR A 162 11.51 -22.54 3.33
C THR A 162 12.59 -23.21 4.15
N PRO A 163 12.94 -22.66 5.32
CA PRO A 163 13.91 -23.31 6.19
C PRO A 163 13.46 -24.72 6.52
N ALA A 164 14.39 -25.67 6.54
CA ALA A 164 14.07 -27.08 6.77
C ALA A 164 13.76 -27.38 8.26
N GLY A 165 14.30 -26.56 9.17
CA GLY A 165 14.22 -26.73 10.61
C GLY A 165 14.71 -25.49 11.35
N LEU A 166 14.67 -25.51 12.68
CA LEU A 166 15.15 -24.41 13.52
C LEU A 166 16.68 -24.26 13.50
N ASP A 167 17.39 -25.31 13.10
CA ASP A 167 18.83 -25.41 12.92
C ASP A 167 19.30 -24.99 11.52
N ASP A 168 18.39 -24.54 10.66
CA ASP A 168 18.71 -24.11 9.30
C ASP A 168 19.74 -22.94 9.32
N PRO A 169 20.87 -23.04 8.59
CA PRO A 169 21.89 -22.00 8.56
C PRO A 169 21.37 -20.62 8.13
N LEU A 170 20.33 -20.58 7.28
CA LEU A 170 19.71 -19.32 6.88
C LEU A 170 19.01 -18.63 8.05
N LEU A 171 18.35 -19.39 8.93
CA LEU A 171 17.71 -18.85 10.13
C LEU A 171 18.73 -18.37 11.16
N ALA A 172 19.80 -19.14 11.38
CA ALA A 172 20.89 -18.73 12.26
C ALA A 172 21.50 -17.40 11.79
N ARG A 173 21.84 -17.31 10.49
CA ARG A 173 22.37 -16.09 9.87
C ARG A 173 21.41 -14.90 10.01
N ALA A 174 20.12 -15.11 9.81
CA ALA A 174 19.11 -14.06 9.93
C ALA A 174 18.93 -13.59 11.39
N ALA A 175 18.93 -14.52 12.34
CA ALA A 175 18.84 -14.21 13.77
C ALA A 175 20.05 -13.40 14.24
N ASP A 176 21.26 -13.79 13.83
CA ASP A 176 22.51 -13.08 14.14
C ASP A 176 22.51 -11.67 13.55
N ALA A 177 22.13 -11.53 12.28
CA ALA A 177 22.03 -10.23 11.62
C ALA A 177 20.99 -9.31 12.30
N ALA A 178 19.85 -9.86 12.74
CA ALA A 178 18.83 -9.12 13.48
C ALA A 178 19.24 -8.76 14.92
N ALA A 179 20.20 -9.50 15.50
CA ALA A 179 20.79 -9.22 16.82
C ALA A 179 21.91 -8.16 16.76
N GLY A 180 22.46 -7.90 15.56
CA GLY A 180 23.56 -6.97 15.33
C GLY A 180 23.32 -5.50 15.73
N THR A 181 24.36 -4.69 15.51
CA THR A 181 24.47 -3.30 15.99
C THR A 181 23.83 -2.25 15.09
N ILE A 182 23.38 -2.62 13.88
CA ILE A 182 22.52 -1.79 13.05
C ILE A 182 21.28 -1.51 13.91
N GLY A 183 21.11 -0.25 14.33
CA GLY A 183 20.14 0.15 15.35
C GLY A 183 18.68 -0.14 14.98
N ASN A 184 17.74 0.67 15.46
CA ASN A 184 16.35 0.48 15.08
C ASN A 184 16.10 1.03 13.67
N THR A 185 16.05 0.14 12.68
CA THR A 185 15.86 0.47 11.25
C THR A 185 14.70 -0.35 10.66
N ASN A 186 14.13 0.14 9.55
CA ASN A 186 13.07 -0.56 8.83
C ASN A 186 13.56 -1.93 8.32
N ALA A 187 14.81 -2.00 7.83
CA ALA A 187 15.39 -3.25 7.33
C ALA A 187 15.57 -4.28 8.45
N ARG A 188 15.99 -3.84 9.65
CA ARG A 188 16.04 -4.72 10.83
C ARG A 188 14.66 -5.22 11.22
N ALA A 189 13.66 -4.34 11.23
CA ALA A 189 12.29 -4.73 11.50
C ALA A 189 11.79 -5.75 10.47
N ASN A 190 12.01 -5.52 9.17
CA ASN A 190 11.66 -6.45 8.09
C ASN A 190 12.28 -7.84 8.30
N LEU A 191 13.56 -7.90 8.68
CA LEU A 191 14.21 -9.17 9.00
C LEU A 191 13.59 -9.87 10.21
N LEU A 192 13.21 -9.13 11.25
CA LEU A 192 12.51 -9.69 12.42
C LEU A 192 11.12 -10.22 12.07
N PHE A 193 10.37 -9.53 11.19
CA PHE A 193 9.11 -10.05 10.67
C PHE A 193 9.32 -11.33 9.84
N ALA A 194 10.34 -11.35 8.98
CA ALA A 194 10.67 -12.54 8.19
C ALA A 194 11.06 -13.74 9.07
N LEU A 195 11.85 -13.52 10.13
CA LEU A 195 12.14 -14.53 11.15
C LEU A 195 10.86 -15.02 11.84
N GLY A 196 9.98 -14.09 12.24
CA GLY A 196 8.71 -14.45 12.86
C GLY A 196 7.87 -15.37 11.98
N HIS A 197 7.73 -15.04 10.69
CA HIS A 197 7.02 -15.89 9.72
C HIS A 197 7.72 -17.24 9.50
N ALA A 198 9.04 -17.28 9.51
CA ALA A 198 9.76 -18.53 9.38
C ALA A 198 9.58 -19.44 10.60
N TYR A 199 9.71 -18.91 11.82
CA TYR A 199 9.45 -19.66 13.05
C TYR A 199 8.01 -20.15 13.14
N GLU A 200 7.05 -19.33 12.70
CA GLU A 200 5.64 -19.73 12.64
C GLU A 200 5.42 -20.91 11.69
N ARG A 201 6.02 -20.91 10.50
CA ARG A 201 5.95 -22.05 9.55
C ARG A 201 6.54 -23.33 10.14
N LEU A 202 7.52 -23.21 11.02
CA LEU A 202 8.14 -24.32 11.76
C LEU A 202 7.37 -24.72 13.03
N GLY A 203 6.24 -24.06 13.34
CA GLY A 203 5.44 -24.32 14.53
C GLY A 203 6.04 -23.77 15.84
N ALA A 204 7.12 -22.99 15.78
CA ALA A 204 7.77 -22.38 16.93
C ALA A 204 7.10 -21.05 17.31
N HIS A 205 5.84 -21.10 17.73
CA HIS A 205 4.97 -19.94 17.90
C HIS A 205 5.50 -18.91 18.92
N ASP A 206 6.17 -19.33 19.99
CA ASP A 206 6.75 -18.39 20.97
C ASP A 206 7.92 -17.59 20.38
N LEU A 207 8.82 -18.27 19.64
CA LEU A 207 9.91 -17.61 18.92
C LEU A 207 9.37 -16.69 17.82
N ALA A 208 8.31 -17.12 17.14
CA ALA A 208 7.63 -16.31 16.14
C ALA A 208 7.10 -15.01 16.74
N PHE A 209 6.36 -15.11 17.85
CA PHE A 209 5.79 -13.95 18.53
C PHE A 209 6.87 -13.00 19.08
N ASP A 210 7.94 -13.52 19.68
CA ASP A 210 9.07 -12.69 20.13
C ASP A 210 9.67 -11.88 18.98
N ALA A 211 9.91 -12.54 17.83
CA ALA A 211 10.46 -11.88 16.65
C ALA A 211 9.54 -10.74 16.15
N PHE A 212 8.24 -10.99 16.04
CA PHE A 212 7.25 -9.97 15.68
C PHE A 212 7.21 -8.81 16.68
N ALA A 213 7.20 -9.11 17.99
CA ALA A 213 7.18 -8.10 19.04
C ALA A 213 8.45 -7.23 19.04
N ARG A 214 9.62 -7.82 18.76
CA ARG A 214 10.89 -7.09 18.60
C ARG A 214 10.88 -6.23 17.35
N GLY A 215 10.32 -6.72 16.24
CA GLY A 215 10.13 -5.96 15.01
C GLY A 215 9.30 -4.69 15.25
N ASN A 216 8.11 -4.85 15.83
CA ASN A 216 7.23 -3.73 16.21
C ASN A 216 7.90 -2.74 17.17
N ARG A 217 8.62 -3.24 18.18
CA ARG A 217 9.35 -2.37 19.12
C ARG A 217 10.47 -1.59 18.43
N SER A 218 11.13 -2.18 17.44
CA SER A 218 12.13 -1.49 16.63
C SER A 218 11.51 -0.34 15.85
N LEU A 219 10.37 -0.58 15.19
CA LEU A 219 9.62 0.46 14.46
C LEU A 219 9.18 1.60 15.37
N LEU A 220 8.64 1.29 16.56
CA LEU A 220 8.23 2.29 17.54
C LEU A 220 9.42 3.13 18.05
N ARG A 221 10.60 2.51 18.24
CA ARG A 221 11.82 3.24 18.63
C ARG A 221 12.36 4.13 17.52
N GLN A 222 12.23 3.71 16.26
CA GLN A 222 12.70 4.48 15.11
C GLN A 222 11.79 5.69 14.82
N HIS A 223 10.47 5.48 14.81
CA HIS A 223 9.51 6.48 14.31
C HIS A 223 8.75 7.21 15.43
N GLY A 224 8.81 6.69 16.66
CA GLY A 224 7.97 7.11 17.78
C GLY A 224 6.55 6.54 17.69
N ARG A 225 5.82 6.54 18.81
CA ARG A 225 4.39 6.19 18.82
C ARG A 225 3.60 7.32 18.16
N LYS A 226 2.88 7.01 17.08
CA LYS A 226 2.05 7.97 16.34
C LYS A 226 0.56 7.90 16.69
N TYR A 227 0.13 6.77 17.24
CA TYR A 227 -1.27 6.53 17.56
C TYR A 227 -1.64 7.05 18.94
N ASP A 228 -2.73 7.81 18.99
CA ASP A 228 -3.33 8.35 20.20
C ASP A 228 -4.81 7.94 20.21
N ARG A 229 -5.20 7.20 21.25
CA ARG A 229 -6.56 6.64 21.37
C ARG A 229 -7.61 7.73 21.51
N THR A 230 -7.34 8.76 22.29
CA THR A 230 -8.26 9.89 22.51
C THR A 230 -8.48 10.65 21.21
N ARG A 231 -7.40 10.98 20.50
CA ARG A 231 -7.48 11.65 19.20
C ARG A 231 -8.21 10.80 18.16
N GLN A 232 -7.97 9.49 18.12
CA GLN A 232 -8.66 8.61 17.20
C GLN A 232 -10.17 8.57 17.48
N SER A 233 -10.57 8.41 18.75
CA SER A 233 -11.99 8.40 19.13
C SER A 233 -12.68 9.72 18.77
N ALA A 234 -12.05 10.85 19.11
CA ALA A 234 -12.57 12.18 18.75
C ALA A 234 -12.69 12.37 17.22
N HIS A 235 -11.75 11.83 16.44
CA HIS A 235 -11.83 11.85 14.97
C HIS A 235 -13.01 11.01 14.44
N ILE A 236 -13.26 9.83 15.00
CA ILE A 236 -14.44 9.03 14.64
C ILE A 236 -15.74 9.76 15.00
N ASP A 237 -15.81 10.35 16.20
CA ASP A 237 -16.99 11.11 16.62
C ASP A 237 -17.23 12.31 15.68
N ALA A 238 -16.17 12.99 15.25
CA ALA A 238 -16.25 14.08 14.26
C ALA A 238 -16.72 13.59 12.88
N LEU A 239 -16.29 12.41 12.42
CA LEU A 239 -16.77 11.81 11.17
C LEU A 239 -18.26 11.47 11.25
N ILE A 240 -18.71 10.88 12.34
CA ILE A 240 -20.13 10.56 12.55
C ILE A 240 -20.96 11.86 12.57
N ALA A 241 -20.51 12.88 13.30
CA ALA A 241 -21.20 14.16 13.40
C ALA A 241 -21.25 14.95 12.08
N ALA A 242 -20.21 14.85 11.25
CA ALA A 242 -20.16 15.54 9.95
C ALA A 242 -21.12 14.95 8.89
N PHE A 243 -21.58 13.72 9.10
CA PHE A 243 -22.47 12.99 8.19
C PHE A 243 -23.64 12.35 8.97
N PRO A 244 -24.57 13.14 9.54
CA PRO A 244 -25.59 12.63 10.46
C PRO A 244 -26.73 11.86 9.77
N SER A 245 -26.88 12.03 8.45
CA SER A 245 -27.93 11.39 7.65
C SER A 245 -27.39 11.02 6.26
N ALA A 246 -28.10 10.13 5.57
CA ALA A 246 -27.89 9.92 4.15
C ALA A 246 -28.22 11.22 3.42
N GLY A 247 -27.19 11.94 2.97
CA GLY A 247 -27.38 13.17 2.22
C GLY A 247 -28.10 12.91 0.89
N ALA A 248 -28.77 13.92 0.35
CA ALA A 248 -29.21 13.91 -1.04
C ALA A 248 -27.95 13.86 -1.91
N GLY A 249 -27.65 12.68 -2.43
CA GLY A 249 -26.53 12.49 -3.34
C GLY A 249 -26.78 13.19 -4.67
N LEU A 250 -25.71 13.61 -5.36
CA LEU A 250 -25.83 14.12 -6.72
C LEU A 250 -25.61 12.98 -7.70
N ALA A 251 -26.60 12.69 -8.54
CA ALA A 251 -26.38 11.84 -9.69
C ALA A 251 -25.27 12.48 -10.54
N THR A 252 -24.08 11.88 -10.55
CA THR A 252 -22.99 12.25 -11.44
C THR A 252 -23.04 11.38 -12.68
N GLY A 253 -22.56 11.92 -13.81
CA GLY A 253 -22.69 11.30 -15.14
C GLY A 253 -22.28 9.82 -15.18
N THR A 254 -22.93 9.08 -16.07
CA THR A 254 -22.79 7.63 -16.26
C THR A 254 -21.69 7.25 -17.26
N GLU A 255 -20.83 8.18 -17.66
CA GLU A 255 -19.74 7.90 -18.59
C GLU A 255 -18.57 7.21 -17.88
N GLY A 256 -18.16 6.06 -18.43
CA GLY A 256 -17.10 5.21 -17.89
C GLY A 256 -17.55 4.29 -16.74
N PRO A 257 -16.62 3.46 -16.23
CA PRO A 257 -16.92 2.48 -15.19
C PRO A 257 -17.35 3.17 -13.88
N ALA A 258 -18.31 2.57 -13.18
CA ALA A 258 -18.67 3.03 -11.84
C ALA A 258 -17.55 2.69 -10.84
N PRO A 259 -17.15 3.62 -9.95
CA PRO A 259 -16.18 3.30 -8.91
C PRO A 259 -16.79 2.32 -7.90
N LEU A 260 -16.11 1.20 -7.69
CA LEU A 260 -16.46 0.16 -6.73
C LEU A 260 -15.46 0.18 -5.57
N PHE A 261 -15.89 0.56 -4.37
CA PHE A 261 -14.96 0.70 -3.25
C PHE A 261 -14.86 -0.62 -2.46
N VAL A 262 -13.65 -1.12 -2.27
CA VAL A 262 -13.38 -2.29 -1.44
C VAL A 262 -12.57 -1.85 -0.21
N LEU A 263 -13.17 -1.95 0.96
CA LEU A 263 -12.65 -1.35 2.19
C LEU A 263 -12.87 -2.24 3.42
N GLY A 264 -12.27 -1.86 4.53
CA GLY A 264 -12.39 -2.60 5.79
C GLY A 264 -11.16 -2.41 6.66
N MET A 265 -11.00 -3.28 7.65
CA MET A 265 -9.78 -3.32 8.43
C MET A 265 -8.60 -3.79 7.56
N PHE A 266 -7.41 -3.23 7.79
CA PHE A 266 -6.20 -3.81 7.19
C PHE A 266 -6.11 -5.30 7.55
N ARG A 267 -5.79 -6.13 6.56
CA ARG A 267 -5.63 -7.60 6.70
C ARG A 267 -6.96 -8.37 6.92
N SER A 268 -8.11 -7.79 6.57
CA SER A 268 -9.42 -8.47 6.58
C SER A 268 -9.84 -9.12 5.25
N GLY A 269 -8.95 -9.25 4.27
CA GLY A 269 -9.23 -9.96 3.01
C GLY A 269 -9.62 -9.08 1.82
N SER A 270 -9.52 -7.75 1.90
CA SER A 270 -9.84 -6.84 0.80
C SER A 270 -9.08 -7.12 -0.50
N THR A 271 -7.78 -7.46 -0.44
CA THR A 271 -7.04 -7.83 -1.65
C THR A 271 -7.56 -9.13 -2.27
N LEU A 272 -7.95 -10.12 -1.46
CA LEU A 272 -8.51 -11.38 -1.99
C LEU A 272 -9.82 -11.10 -2.75
N VAL A 273 -10.71 -10.32 -2.17
CA VAL A 273 -11.98 -9.92 -2.80
C VAL A 273 -11.75 -9.18 -4.09
N GLU A 274 -10.80 -8.24 -4.12
CA GLU A 274 -10.46 -7.54 -5.36
C GLU A 274 -9.93 -8.50 -6.42
N GLN A 275 -9.12 -9.51 -6.08
CA GLN A 275 -8.65 -10.49 -7.06
C GLN A 275 -9.77 -11.40 -7.59
N VAL A 276 -10.70 -11.80 -6.72
CA VAL A 276 -11.91 -12.52 -7.12
C VAL A 276 -12.72 -11.71 -8.13
N LEU A 277 -12.91 -10.42 -7.87
CA LEU A 277 -13.61 -9.52 -8.78
C LEU A 277 -12.82 -9.22 -10.04
N ALA A 278 -11.49 -9.09 -9.96
CA ALA A 278 -10.60 -8.81 -11.08
C ALA A 278 -10.63 -9.90 -12.16
N ALA A 279 -11.04 -11.11 -11.79
CA ALA A 279 -11.23 -12.19 -12.74
C ALA A 279 -12.53 -12.07 -13.55
N HIS A 280 -13.47 -11.22 -13.13
CA HIS A 280 -14.71 -10.96 -13.85
C HIS A 280 -14.47 -10.00 -15.03
N PRO A 281 -14.95 -10.29 -16.25
CA PRO A 281 -14.64 -9.50 -17.46
C PRO A 281 -15.14 -8.05 -17.41
N GLN A 282 -16.14 -7.75 -16.57
CA GLN A 282 -16.69 -6.40 -16.40
C GLN A 282 -16.06 -5.59 -15.26
N VAL A 283 -15.00 -6.08 -14.61
CA VAL A 283 -14.37 -5.39 -13.47
C VAL A 283 -12.87 -5.18 -13.73
N THR A 284 -12.43 -3.93 -13.66
CA THR A 284 -11.00 -3.60 -13.72
C THR A 284 -10.44 -3.38 -12.31
N PRO A 285 -9.37 -4.09 -11.90
CA PRO A 285 -8.74 -3.89 -10.60
C PRO A 285 -7.88 -2.62 -10.54
N GLY A 286 -8.30 -1.63 -9.76
CA GLY A 286 -7.51 -0.42 -9.54
C GLY A 286 -6.39 -0.59 -8.52
N GLY A 287 -6.58 -1.43 -7.50
CA GLY A 287 -5.67 -1.56 -6.36
C GLY A 287 -5.87 -0.45 -5.33
N GLU A 288 -4.83 -0.17 -4.54
CA GLU A 288 -4.84 0.90 -3.53
C GLU A 288 -4.59 2.26 -4.16
N LEU A 289 -5.68 3.00 -4.46
CA LEU A 289 -5.62 4.33 -5.07
C LEU A 289 -5.50 5.43 -4.02
N ASP A 290 -4.56 6.34 -4.20
CA ASP A 290 -4.35 7.48 -3.29
C ASP A 290 -5.16 8.72 -3.70
N PHE A 291 -5.89 8.67 -4.80
CA PHE A 291 -6.58 9.80 -5.42
C PHE A 291 -7.59 10.47 -4.49
N LEU A 292 -8.57 9.70 -4.00
CA LEU A 292 -9.62 10.24 -3.15
C LEU A 292 -9.06 10.78 -1.80
N PRO A 293 -8.19 10.05 -1.08
CA PRO A 293 -7.53 10.58 0.12
C PRO A 293 -6.71 11.84 -0.13
N ARG A 294 -5.94 11.88 -1.23
CA ARG A 294 -5.12 13.04 -1.62
C ARG A 294 -6.00 14.25 -1.92
N LEU A 295 -7.03 14.09 -2.73
CA LEU A 295 -7.98 15.16 -3.06
C LEU A 295 -8.72 15.64 -1.81
N ALA A 296 -9.17 14.73 -0.94
CA ALA A 296 -9.81 15.11 0.32
C ALA A 296 -8.86 15.93 1.21
N ALA A 297 -7.59 15.52 1.33
CA ALA A 297 -6.59 16.27 2.09
C ALA A 297 -6.30 17.65 1.49
N GLN A 298 -6.27 17.78 0.16
CA GLN A 298 -5.99 19.04 -0.54
C GLN A 298 -7.18 20.02 -0.53
N ARG A 299 -8.41 19.50 -0.64
CA ARG A 299 -9.61 20.31 -0.86
C ARG A 299 -10.46 20.53 0.39
N LEU A 300 -10.32 19.65 1.38
CA LEU A 300 -11.18 19.61 2.57
C LEU A 300 -10.40 19.71 3.89
N ALA A 301 -9.13 20.10 3.88
CA ALA A 301 -8.41 20.37 5.13
C ALA A 301 -8.95 21.64 5.83
N PRO A 302 -9.32 21.59 7.13
CA PRO A 302 -9.34 20.41 7.99
C PRO A 302 -10.56 19.51 7.75
N PHE A 303 -10.32 18.22 7.54
CA PHE A 303 -11.35 17.20 7.35
C PHE A 303 -11.59 16.46 8.67
N PRO A 304 -12.85 16.14 9.05
CA PRO A 304 -14.09 16.28 8.28
C PRO A 304 -14.84 17.62 8.44
N ALA A 305 -14.35 18.55 9.26
CA ALA A 305 -15.07 19.81 9.55
C ALA A 305 -15.48 20.60 8.29
N SER A 306 -14.63 20.62 7.26
CA SER A 306 -14.87 21.35 6.01
C SER A 306 -15.97 20.76 5.11
N VAL A 307 -16.49 19.56 5.43
CA VAL A 307 -17.59 18.92 4.69
C VAL A 307 -18.89 19.73 4.76
N ALA A 308 -19.10 20.49 5.85
CA ALA A 308 -20.28 21.33 6.00
C ALA A 308 -20.40 22.40 4.90
N GLY A 309 -19.26 22.84 4.34
CA GLY A 309 -19.20 23.81 3.24
C GLY A 309 -19.10 23.17 1.84
N LEU A 310 -19.29 21.85 1.73
CA LEU A 310 -19.27 21.15 0.45
C LEU A 310 -20.67 21.19 -0.17
N ASP A 311 -20.85 22.14 -1.10
CA ASP A 311 -22.05 22.29 -1.92
C ASP A 311 -22.03 21.36 -3.15
N ASP A 312 -23.11 21.40 -3.91
CA ASP A 312 -23.30 20.49 -5.03
C ASP A 312 -22.32 20.73 -6.19
N ALA A 313 -21.94 21.98 -6.44
CA ALA A 313 -21.00 22.31 -7.50
C ALA A 313 -19.60 21.78 -7.17
N ARG A 314 -19.17 21.93 -5.91
CA ARG A 314 -17.90 21.41 -5.42
C ARG A 314 -17.89 19.88 -5.37
N CYS A 315 -19.00 19.24 -5.00
CA CYS A 315 -19.15 17.79 -5.09
C CYS A 315 -18.97 17.29 -6.53
N ARG A 316 -19.64 17.91 -7.51
CA ARG A 316 -19.49 17.54 -8.93
C ARG A 316 -18.05 17.69 -9.41
N ALA A 317 -17.44 18.85 -9.15
CA ALA A 317 -16.05 19.10 -9.57
C ALA A 317 -15.07 18.08 -8.97
N PHE A 318 -15.26 17.70 -7.70
CA PHE A 318 -14.45 16.66 -7.04
C PHE A 318 -14.69 15.29 -7.71
N ALA A 319 -15.95 14.90 -7.92
CA ALA A 319 -16.28 13.64 -8.57
C ALA A 319 -15.70 13.54 -9.99
N GLU A 320 -15.74 14.63 -10.77
CA GLU A 320 -15.14 14.75 -12.10
C GLU A 320 -13.61 14.64 -12.07
N GLU A 321 -12.94 15.33 -11.14
CA GLU A 321 -11.48 15.25 -10.96
C GLU A 321 -11.04 13.80 -10.63
N TYR A 322 -11.77 13.12 -9.75
CA TYR A 322 -11.50 11.71 -9.44
C TYR A 322 -11.72 10.79 -10.65
N ARG A 323 -12.83 10.95 -11.39
CA ARG A 323 -13.11 10.15 -12.60
C ARG A 323 -12.08 10.40 -13.71
N ALA A 324 -11.62 11.63 -13.88
CA ALA A 324 -10.58 11.96 -14.86
C ALA A 324 -9.25 11.26 -14.53
N GLU A 325 -8.86 11.21 -13.25
CA GLU A 325 -7.68 10.48 -12.81
C GLU A 325 -7.82 8.96 -13.01
N LEU A 326 -9.01 8.40 -12.77
CA LEU A 326 -9.30 7.00 -13.08
C LEU A 326 -9.19 6.72 -14.58
N ALA A 327 -9.85 7.50 -15.42
CA ALA A 327 -9.82 7.32 -16.87
C ALA A 327 -8.39 7.44 -17.44
N ARG A 328 -7.60 8.36 -16.91
CA ARG A 328 -6.19 8.55 -17.29
C ARG A 328 -5.30 7.37 -16.87
N LYS A 329 -5.48 6.85 -15.65
CA LYS A 329 -4.65 5.76 -15.12
C LYS A 329 -5.10 4.38 -15.60
N PHE A 330 -6.38 4.23 -15.93
CA PHE A 330 -7.01 2.96 -16.34
C PHE A 330 -7.82 3.13 -17.63
N PRO A 331 -7.20 3.52 -18.75
CA PRO A 331 -7.92 3.69 -20.03
C PRO A 331 -8.59 2.40 -20.51
N GLN A 332 -8.02 1.24 -20.16
CA GLN A 332 -8.59 -0.08 -20.46
C GLN A 332 -9.91 -0.38 -19.73
N ALA A 333 -10.26 0.40 -18.71
CA ALA A 333 -11.49 0.22 -17.94
C ALA A 333 -12.72 0.88 -18.59
N ALA A 334 -12.54 1.63 -19.70
CA ALA A 334 -13.58 2.46 -20.31
C ALA A 334 -14.87 1.69 -20.63
N ASP A 335 -14.74 0.45 -21.10
CA ASP A 335 -15.87 -0.43 -21.46
C ASP A 335 -16.31 -1.35 -20.31
N GLY A 336 -15.63 -1.28 -19.16
CA GLY A 336 -15.95 -2.06 -17.96
C GLY A 336 -17.13 -1.48 -17.20
N ARG A 337 -17.82 -2.32 -16.42
CA ARG A 337 -18.90 -1.87 -15.53
C ARG A 337 -18.35 -1.22 -14.26
N TYR A 338 -17.31 -1.83 -13.68
CA TYR A 338 -16.71 -1.37 -12.43
C TYR A 338 -15.20 -1.20 -12.55
N LEU A 339 -14.69 -0.20 -11.84
CA LEU A 339 -13.28 -0.05 -11.55
C LEU A 339 -13.13 -0.04 -10.03
N THR A 340 -12.32 -0.95 -9.48
CA THR A 340 -12.17 -1.05 -8.02
C THR A 340 -11.24 0.02 -7.48
N ASP A 341 -11.67 0.71 -6.41
CA ASP A 341 -10.78 1.44 -5.51
C ASP A 341 -10.70 0.62 -4.22
N LYS A 342 -9.72 -0.29 -4.16
CA LYS A 342 -9.50 -1.16 -3.01
C LYS A 342 -8.50 -0.52 -2.09
N ARG A 343 -8.97 0.13 -1.04
CA ARG A 343 -8.12 0.73 -0.01
C ARG A 343 -8.78 0.55 1.36
N PRO A 344 -8.16 -0.21 2.29
CA PRO A 344 -8.81 -0.55 3.56
C PRO A 344 -9.34 0.67 4.31
N ASP A 345 -8.54 1.72 4.46
CA ASP A 345 -8.87 2.92 5.22
C ASP A 345 -9.87 3.87 4.52
N ASN A 346 -10.35 3.56 3.30
CA ASN A 346 -11.47 4.29 2.69
C ASN A 346 -12.76 4.19 3.52
N PHE A 347 -12.83 3.29 4.51
CA PHE A 347 -13.93 3.27 5.49
C PHE A 347 -14.10 4.62 6.20
N GLN A 348 -13.03 5.41 6.34
CA GLN A 348 -13.09 6.76 6.92
C GLN A 348 -13.72 7.80 5.98
N LEU A 349 -13.84 7.48 4.69
CA LEU A 349 -14.29 8.39 3.64
C LEU A 349 -15.68 8.00 3.08
N VAL A 350 -16.36 6.98 3.61
CA VAL A 350 -17.65 6.52 3.07
C VAL A 350 -18.69 7.63 2.97
N GLY A 351 -18.81 8.48 4.00
CA GLY A 351 -19.72 9.64 3.93
C GLY A 351 -19.41 10.58 2.76
N LEU A 352 -18.13 10.81 2.45
CA LEU A 352 -17.70 11.60 1.29
C LEU A 352 -17.93 10.83 -0.01
N ILE A 353 -17.58 9.54 -0.06
CA ILE A 353 -17.81 8.67 -1.21
C ILE A 353 -19.28 8.72 -1.63
N LYS A 354 -20.21 8.58 -0.68
CA LYS A 354 -21.65 8.58 -0.97
C LYS A 354 -22.21 9.96 -1.34
N ARG A 355 -21.53 11.05 -0.94
CA ARG A 355 -21.84 12.41 -1.44
C ARG A 355 -21.39 12.61 -2.88
N LEU A 356 -20.22 12.10 -3.24
CA LEU A 356 -19.64 12.24 -4.59
C LEU A 356 -20.26 11.25 -5.60
N PHE A 357 -20.54 10.03 -5.14
CA PHE A 357 -21.01 8.91 -5.94
C PHE A 357 -22.17 8.20 -5.20
N PRO A 358 -23.40 8.71 -5.34
CA PRO A 358 -24.55 8.20 -4.60
C PRO A 358 -24.89 6.76 -4.92
N ASP A 359 -24.58 6.30 -6.14
CA ASP A 359 -24.82 4.92 -6.58
C ASP A 359 -23.61 4.02 -6.36
N ALA A 360 -22.51 4.54 -5.79
CA ALA A 360 -21.32 3.73 -5.54
C ALA A 360 -21.65 2.59 -4.56
N LYS A 361 -21.35 1.38 -5.01
CA LYS A 361 -21.38 0.16 -4.20
C LYS A 361 -20.07 0.06 -3.41
N ILE A 362 -20.20 -0.48 -2.20
CA ILE A 362 -19.10 -0.65 -1.25
C ILE A 362 -19.08 -2.11 -0.82
N ILE A 363 -17.92 -2.74 -0.91
CA ILE A 363 -17.67 -4.06 -0.34
C ILE A 363 -16.82 -3.89 0.91
N HIS A 364 -17.40 -4.24 2.04
CA HIS A 364 -16.78 -4.14 3.35
C HIS A 364 -16.29 -5.52 3.79
N THR A 365 -14.97 -5.71 3.80
CA THR A 365 -14.38 -7.01 4.12
C THR A 365 -14.26 -7.24 5.62
N LEU A 366 -14.80 -8.37 6.06
CA LEU A 366 -14.82 -8.84 7.43
C LEU A 366 -14.05 -10.16 7.54
N ARG A 367 -13.34 -10.30 8.65
CA ARG A 367 -12.63 -11.52 9.05
C ARG A 367 -12.65 -11.56 10.57
N ASP A 368 -12.45 -12.74 11.14
CA ASP A 368 -12.27 -12.92 12.59
C ASP A 368 -11.34 -11.82 13.16
N PRO A 369 -11.76 -11.12 14.23
CA PRO A 369 -11.04 -9.96 14.74
C PRO A 369 -9.70 -10.33 15.39
N MET A 370 -9.56 -11.55 15.93
CA MET A 370 -8.31 -12.02 16.52
C MET A 370 -7.30 -12.36 15.42
N ASP A 371 -7.73 -13.04 14.35
CA ASP A 371 -6.92 -13.29 13.17
C ASP A 371 -6.51 -11.99 12.46
N THR A 372 -7.44 -11.03 12.35
CA THR A 372 -7.17 -9.72 11.77
C THR A 372 -6.13 -8.98 12.61
N GLY A 373 -6.30 -8.94 13.94
CA GLY A 373 -5.37 -8.27 14.83
C GLY A 373 -3.98 -8.91 14.86
N LEU A 374 -3.88 -10.25 14.89
CA LEU A 374 -2.61 -10.95 14.72
C LEU A 374 -1.98 -10.62 13.35
N SER A 375 -2.76 -10.63 12.27
CA SER A 375 -2.25 -10.34 10.94
C SER A 375 -1.75 -8.89 10.80
N VAL A 376 -2.38 -7.94 11.50
CA VAL A 376 -1.91 -6.55 11.58
C VAL A 376 -0.60 -6.48 12.39
N PHE A 377 -0.55 -7.14 13.54
CA PHE A 377 0.63 -7.13 14.42
C PHE A 377 1.86 -7.80 13.79
N THR A 378 1.65 -8.84 12.98
CA THR A 378 2.73 -9.63 12.38
C THR A 378 3.15 -9.13 10.99
N GLN A 379 2.61 -8.02 10.52
CA GLN A 379 2.98 -7.39 9.25
C GLN A 379 3.68 -6.06 9.52
N HIS A 380 4.79 -5.78 8.82
CA HIS A 380 5.32 -4.42 8.79
C HIS A 380 4.37 -3.51 8.00
N LEU A 381 3.53 -2.76 8.70
CA LEU A 381 2.69 -1.70 8.15
C LEU A 381 3.33 -0.32 8.38
N ASN A 382 3.12 0.59 7.44
CA ASN A 382 3.62 1.96 7.58
C ASN A 382 2.93 2.67 8.75
N LEU A 383 3.68 2.98 9.81
CA LEU A 383 3.16 3.61 11.04
C LEU A 383 2.57 5.02 10.83
N ARG A 384 2.81 5.66 9.68
CA ARG A 384 2.12 6.91 9.33
C ARG A 384 0.66 6.69 8.96
N VAL A 385 0.35 5.53 8.37
CA VAL A 385 -1.01 5.15 7.93
C VAL A 385 -1.68 4.29 8.99
N ALA A 386 -0.98 3.25 9.46
CA ALA A 386 -1.49 2.28 10.44
C ALA A 386 -0.74 2.42 11.78
N GLY A 387 -0.72 3.61 12.37
CA GLY A 387 0.04 3.88 13.59
C GLY A 387 -0.31 3.00 14.80
N TYR A 388 -1.49 2.37 14.78
CA TYR A 388 -1.97 1.43 15.79
C TYR A 388 -1.35 0.03 15.67
N SER A 389 -0.69 -0.31 14.55
CA SER A 389 -0.37 -1.70 14.19
C SER A 389 0.69 -2.36 15.05
N ALA A 390 1.49 -1.59 15.79
CA ALA A 390 2.63 -2.09 16.55
C ALA A 390 2.31 -2.47 18.01
N ASP A 391 1.07 -2.29 18.44
CA ASP A 391 0.62 -2.53 19.82
C ASP A 391 -0.74 -3.22 19.82
N LEU A 392 -0.82 -4.40 20.46
CA LEU A 392 -2.03 -5.24 20.45
C LEU A 392 -3.24 -4.54 21.06
N GLY A 393 -3.06 -3.71 22.08
CA GLY A 393 -4.16 -2.95 22.69
C GLY A 393 -4.63 -1.83 21.77
N ASP A 394 -3.71 -1.16 21.07
CA ASP A 394 -4.07 -0.13 20.09
C ASP A 394 -4.79 -0.71 18.88
N ILE A 395 -4.40 -1.90 18.42
CA ILE A 395 -5.12 -2.65 17.39
C ILE A 395 -6.57 -2.87 17.82
N GLY A 396 -6.79 -3.39 19.04
CA GLY A 396 -8.15 -3.64 19.54
C GLY A 396 -8.98 -2.37 19.67
N HIS A 397 -8.39 -1.29 20.20
CA HIS A 397 -9.06 0.01 20.28
C HIS A 397 -9.42 0.55 18.90
N TYR A 398 -8.49 0.55 17.94
CA TYR A 398 -8.75 1.00 16.57
C TYR A 398 -9.84 0.15 15.90
N TYR A 399 -9.82 -1.17 16.09
CA TYR A 399 -10.84 -2.07 15.55
C TYR A 399 -12.24 -1.70 16.07
N GLY A 400 -12.37 -1.38 17.36
CA GLY A 400 -13.61 -0.87 17.95
C GLY A 400 -14.09 0.42 17.29
N GLN A 401 -13.18 1.40 17.13
CA GLN A 401 -13.46 2.67 16.47
C GLN A 401 -13.89 2.50 15.00
N TYR A 402 -13.22 1.61 14.26
CA TYR A 402 -13.60 1.20 12.90
C TYR A 402 -15.01 0.61 12.86
N ARG A 403 -15.35 -0.30 13.78
CA ARG A 403 -16.68 -0.93 13.82
C ARG A 403 -17.79 0.05 14.17
N ARG A 404 -17.54 1.00 15.09
CA ARG A 404 -18.46 2.12 15.38
C ARG A 404 -18.76 2.92 14.12
N LEU A 405 -17.71 3.29 13.37
CA LEU A 405 -17.87 4.09 12.17
C LEU A 405 -18.60 3.31 11.05
N MET A 406 -18.26 2.04 10.83
CA MET A 406 -18.95 1.22 9.85
C MET A 406 -20.42 0.95 10.20
N ALA A 407 -20.75 0.84 11.50
CA ALA A 407 -22.14 0.74 11.94
C ALA A 407 -22.93 2.01 11.57
N HIS A 408 -22.33 3.18 11.75
CA HIS A 408 -22.90 4.46 11.30
C HIS A 408 -23.10 4.49 9.78
N TRP A 409 -22.12 4.09 8.99
CA TRP A 409 -22.28 4.07 7.53
C TRP A 409 -23.37 3.12 7.04
N LYS A 410 -23.54 1.97 7.68
CA LYS A 410 -24.60 1.02 7.32
C LYS A 410 -25.98 1.49 7.73
N SER A 411 -26.12 2.28 8.81
CA SER A 411 -27.42 2.86 9.16
C SER A 411 -27.89 3.87 8.12
N LEU A 412 -26.97 4.48 7.37
CA LEU A 412 -27.27 5.47 6.33
C LEU A 412 -27.31 4.87 4.91
N HIS A 413 -26.47 3.87 4.62
CA HIS A 413 -26.20 3.39 3.26
C HIS A 413 -26.19 1.85 3.15
N GLY A 414 -26.99 1.17 3.99
CA GLY A 414 -26.99 -0.30 4.09
C GLY A 414 -27.17 -1.03 2.75
N ASP A 415 -28.06 -0.53 1.87
CA ASP A 415 -28.33 -1.13 0.55
C ASP A 415 -27.17 -1.04 -0.44
N ASP A 416 -26.18 -0.20 -0.13
CA ASP A 416 -24.97 0.01 -0.93
C ASP A 416 -23.70 -0.53 -0.26
N ILE A 417 -23.82 -1.17 0.90
CA ILE A 417 -22.68 -1.75 1.63
C ILE A 417 -22.91 -3.25 1.84
N LEU A 418 -22.14 -4.07 1.13
CA LEU A 418 -22.11 -5.51 1.33
C LEU A 418 -21.03 -5.89 2.35
N ASP A 419 -21.43 -6.58 3.43
CA ASP A 419 -20.49 -7.31 4.27
C ASP A 419 -20.03 -8.59 3.56
N PHE A 420 -18.75 -8.61 3.21
CA PHE A 420 -18.08 -9.79 2.66
C PHE A 420 -17.27 -10.48 3.76
N ASP A 421 -17.76 -11.63 4.22
CA ASP A 421 -17.10 -12.45 5.24
C ASP A 421 -16.04 -13.35 4.59
N TYR A 422 -14.78 -13.03 4.87
CA TYR A 422 -13.62 -13.79 4.43
C TYR A 422 -13.67 -15.25 4.88
N ASP A 423 -14.00 -15.50 6.15
CA ASP A 423 -13.95 -16.84 6.74
C ASP A 423 -15.07 -17.73 6.19
N ALA A 424 -16.23 -17.13 5.91
CA ALA A 424 -17.29 -17.82 5.18
C ALA A 424 -16.87 -18.12 3.73
N PHE A 425 -16.26 -17.15 3.03
CA PHE A 425 -15.86 -17.33 1.64
C PHE A 425 -14.80 -18.43 1.44
N VAL A 426 -13.76 -18.48 2.28
CA VAL A 426 -12.73 -19.53 2.14
C VAL A 426 -13.23 -20.93 2.49
N ARG A 427 -14.34 -21.04 3.23
CA ARG A 427 -14.99 -22.31 3.57
C ARG A 427 -15.98 -22.75 2.49
N GLU A 428 -16.81 -21.82 2.02
CA GLU A 428 -17.90 -22.04 1.07
C GLU A 428 -17.90 -20.94 0.00
N PRO A 429 -17.00 -21.03 -1.01
CA PRO A 429 -16.75 -19.90 -1.91
C PRO A 429 -17.91 -19.58 -2.84
N ARG A 430 -18.64 -20.61 -3.32
CA ARG A 430 -19.71 -20.43 -4.30
C ARG A 430 -20.88 -19.59 -3.76
N PRO A 431 -21.51 -19.91 -2.61
CA PRO A 431 -22.60 -19.08 -2.09
C PRO A 431 -22.18 -17.63 -1.78
N ALA A 432 -20.98 -17.44 -1.25
CA ALA A 432 -20.45 -16.11 -0.96
C ALA A 432 -20.18 -15.29 -2.24
N LEU A 433 -19.69 -15.94 -3.31
CA LEU A 433 -19.49 -15.31 -4.61
C LEU A 433 -20.81 -15.00 -5.32
N GLU A 434 -21.79 -15.91 -5.29
CA GLU A 434 -23.13 -15.68 -5.84
C GLU A 434 -23.78 -14.43 -5.20
N LYS A 435 -23.67 -14.29 -3.87
CA LYS A 435 -24.14 -13.11 -3.15
C LYS A 435 -23.39 -11.83 -3.56
N LEU A 436 -22.07 -11.91 -3.73
CA LEU A 436 -21.23 -10.79 -4.15
C LEU A 436 -21.60 -10.31 -5.55
N LEU A 437 -21.69 -11.20 -6.53
CA LEU A 437 -22.01 -10.84 -7.92
C LEU A 437 -23.44 -10.33 -8.04
N ALA A 438 -24.41 -10.95 -7.33
CA ALA A 438 -25.78 -10.48 -7.29
C ALA A 438 -25.92 -9.06 -6.72
N PHE A 439 -25.18 -8.73 -5.65
CA PHE A 439 -25.14 -7.39 -5.08
C PHE A 439 -24.61 -6.32 -6.07
N LEU A 440 -23.66 -6.71 -6.92
CA LEU A 440 -23.11 -5.87 -7.99
C LEU A 440 -23.97 -5.88 -9.27
N GLY A 441 -24.97 -6.75 -9.36
CA GLY A 441 -25.74 -6.99 -10.57
C GLY A 441 -24.88 -7.50 -11.73
N LEU A 442 -23.85 -8.30 -11.42
CA LEU A 442 -22.98 -8.98 -12.37
C LEU A 442 -23.48 -10.42 -12.59
N ASP A 443 -23.31 -10.93 -13.81
CA ASP A 443 -23.57 -12.32 -14.12
C ASP A 443 -22.54 -13.25 -13.45
N TRP A 444 -22.87 -14.53 -13.33
CA TRP A 444 -21.92 -15.52 -12.85
C TRP A 444 -20.78 -15.72 -13.86
N ASP A 445 -19.55 -15.76 -13.37
CA ASP A 445 -18.37 -16.13 -14.15
C ASP A 445 -17.47 -17.07 -13.33
N ASP A 446 -17.17 -18.24 -13.88
CA ASP A 446 -16.34 -19.26 -13.22
C ASP A 446 -14.88 -18.79 -13.01
N ALA A 447 -14.41 -17.81 -13.80
CA ALA A 447 -13.08 -17.21 -13.63
C ALA A 447 -12.89 -16.61 -12.23
N CYS A 448 -13.97 -16.12 -11.61
CA CYS A 448 -13.96 -15.59 -10.24
C CYS A 448 -13.56 -16.65 -9.19
N LEU A 449 -13.84 -17.94 -9.42
CA LEU A 449 -13.37 -19.03 -8.56
C LEU A 449 -11.92 -19.43 -8.86
N GLN A 450 -11.43 -19.09 -10.05
CA GLN A 450 -10.09 -19.38 -10.54
C GLN A 450 -9.16 -18.17 -10.48
N PHE A 451 -9.48 -17.15 -9.68
CA PHE A 451 -8.72 -15.88 -9.62
C PHE A 451 -7.20 -16.04 -9.43
N HIS A 452 -6.75 -17.12 -8.77
CA HIS A 452 -5.34 -17.39 -8.52
C HIS A 452 -4.54 -17.75 -9.77
N THR A 453 -5.20 -18.07 -10.90
CA THR A 453 -4.55 -18.32 -12.19
C THR A 453 -4.32 -17.05 -13.00
N GLN A 454 -4.78 -15.90 -12.52
CA GLN A 454 -4.63 -14.62 -13.22
C GLN A 454 -3.16 -14.17 -13.24
N ALA A 455 -2.71 -13.72 -14.41
CA ALA A 455 -1.35 -13.24 -14.64
C ALA A 455 -1.18 -11.74 -14.37
N ASN A 456 -1.98 -11.18 -13.45
CA ASN A 456 -1.95 -9.75 -13.12
C ASN A 456 -0.88 -9.43 -12.05
N THR A 457 -0.46 -8.17 -11.98
CA THR A 457 0.44 -7.69 -10.91
C THR A 457 -0.35 -7.36 -9.65
N VAL A 458 0.11 -7.85 -8.49
CA VAL A 458 -0.49 -7.58 -7.17
C VAL A 458 0.50 -6.85 -6.26
N LYS A 459 0.34 -5.53 -6.11
CA LYS A 459 1.24 -4.67 -5.31
C LYS A 459 0.74 -4.49 -3.87
N THR A 460 0.69 -5.59 -3.12
CA THR A 460 0.26 -5.56 -1.71
C THR A 460 1.04 -6.58 -0.88
N ALA A 461 1.08 -6.42 0.43
CA ALA A 461 1.65 -7.42 1.35
C ALA A 461 0.97 -8.81 1.31
N SER A 462 -0.13 -8.99 0.57
CA SER A 462 -0.85 -10.25 0.40
C SER A 462 -0.60 -10.95 -0.95
N TYR A 463 0.34 -10.47 -1.77
CA TYR A 463 0.51 -10.96 -3.14
C TYR A 463 0.69 -12.49 -3.25
N TRP A 464 1.55 -13.13 -2.45
CA TRP A 464 1.68 -14.60 -2.48
C TRP A 464 0.40 -15.33 -2.05
N GLN A 465 -0.40 -14.75 -1.14
CA GLN A 465 -1.61 -15.38 -0.63
C GLN A 465 -2.69 -15.49 -1.72
N VAL A 466 -2.79 -14.49 -2.59
CA VAL A 466 -3.79 -14.45 -3.66
C VAL A 466 -3.37 -15.19 -4.93
N ARG A 467 -2.09 -15.57 -5.04
CA ARG A 467 -1.57 -16.46 -6.09
C ARG A 467 -1.70 -17.96 -5.75
N GLN A 468 -2.32 -18.28 -4.62
CA GLN A 468 -2.61 -19.65 -4.20
C GLN A 468 -4.11 -19.95 -4.34
N PRO A 469 -4.48 -21.22 -4.56
CA PRO A 469 -5.87 -21.64 -4.42
C PRO A 469 -6.42 -21.26 -3.04
N LEU A 470 -7.74 -21.03 -2.98
CA LEU A 470 -8.43 -20.75 -1.73
C LEU A 470 -8.11 -21.81 -0.68
N ASN A 471 -7.79 -21.34 0.52
CA ASN A 471 -7.48 -22.20 1.64
C ASN A 471 -7.87 -21.54 2.96
N THR A 472 -8.11 -22.38 3.96
CA THR A 472 -8.56 -21.97 5.29
C THR A 472 -7.42 -21.72 6.26
N LYS A 473 -6.15 -21.75 5.82
CA LYS A 473 -4.97 -21.66 6.72
C LYS A 473 -4.91 -20.34 7.51
N ALA A 474 -5.51 -19.28 6.96
CA ALA A 474 -5.57 -17.99 7.62
C ALA A 474 -6.66 -17.93 8.70
N SER A 475 -7.70 -18.77 8.62
CA SER A 475 -8.82 -18.79 9.56
C SER A 475 -8.46 -19.63 10.79
N GLY A 476 -8.54 -19.02 11.98
CA GLY A 476 -8.09 -19.61 13.24
C GLY A 476 -6.58 -19.63 13.43
N ARG A 477 -5.81 -18.91 12.60
CA ARG A 477 -4.34 -18.78 12.70
C ARG A 477 -3.92 -18.17 14.04
N TRP A 478 -4.79 -17.39 14.68
CA TRP A 478 -4.53 -16.80 15.98
C TRP A 478 -4.44 -17.80 17.14
N LYS A 479 -5.03 -19.01 17.01
CA LYS A 479 -5.20 -19.95 18.13
C LYS A 479 -3.87 -20.37 18.80
N PRO A 480 -2.79 -20.70 18.07
CA PRO A 480 -1.50 -21.00 18.71
C PRO A 480 -0.88 -19.81 19.44
N PHE A 481 -1.28 -18.58 19.09
CA PHE A 481 -0.84 -17.33 19.71
C PHE A 481 -1.78 -16.83 20.82
N ALA A 482 -2.80 -17.61 21.19
CA ALA A 482 -3.89 -17.17 22.08
C ALA A 482 -3.41 -16.53 23.39
N ALA A 483 -2.35 -17.08 24.00
CA ALA A 483 -1.76 -16.57 25.23
C ALA A 483 -1.11 -15.18 25.02
N HIS A 484 -0.38 -15.01 23.92
CA HIS A 484 0.28 -13.76 23.57
C HIS A 484 -0.71 -12.65 23.16
N LEU A 485 -1.89 -13.03 22.65
CA LEU A 485 -2.92 -12.11 22.19
C LEU A 485 -3.90 -11.66 23.28
N ALA A 486 -3.63 -11.95 24.56
CA ALA A 486 -4.47 -11.50 25.67
C ALA A 486 -4.74 -9.97 25.66
N PRO A 487 -3.75 -9.09 25.39
CA PRO A 487 -4.01 -7.64 25.33
C PRO A 487 -4.96 -7.24 24.20
N LEU A 488 -4.89 -7.91 23.04
CA LEU A 488 -5.81 -7.67 21.92
C LEU A 488 -7.22 -8.09 22.29
N ARG A 489 -7.38 -9.30 22.86
CA ARG A 489 -8.67 -9.83 23.28
C ARG A 489 -9.35 -8.91 24.29
N ALA A 490 -8.60 -8.41 25.28
CA ALA A 490 -9.11 -7.47 26.27
C ALA A 490 -9.61 -6.17 25.61
N ALA A 491 -8.80 -5.56 24.74
CA ALA A 491 -9.17 -4.32 24.05
C ALA A 491 -10.38 -4.50 23.09
N LEU A 492 -10.50 -5.65 22.43
CA LEU A 492 -11.69 -5.98 21.63
C LEU A 492 -12.94 -6.15 22.50
N GLY A 493 -12.81 -6.80 23.66
CA GLY A 493 -13.89 -6.95 24.64
C GLY A 493 -14.37 -5.62 25.20
N GLU A 494 -13.46 -4.70 25.54
CA GLU A 494 -13.77 -3.31 25.94
C GLU A 494 -14.55 -2.56 24.85
N ALA A 495 -14.28 -2.87 23.58
CA ALA A 495 -15.00 -2.30 22.43
C ALA A 495 -16.30 -3.03 22.08
N GLY A 496 -16.70 -4.05 22.84
CA GLY A 496 -17.91 -4.85 22.58
C GLY A 496 -17.81 -5.74 21.33
N ILE A 497 -16.59 -6.06 20.89
CA ILE A 497 -16.35 -6.93 19.74
C ILE A 497 -16.13 -8.37 20.23
N PRO A 498 -16.95 -9.34 19.79
CA PRO A 498 -16.74 -10.75 20.15
C PRO A 498 -15.35 -11.23 19.70
N ALA A 499 -14.60 -11.82 20.62
CA ALA A 499 -13.29 -12.41 20.38
C ALA A 499 -13.29 -13.84 20.93
N GLY A 500 -13.78 -14.79 20.12
CA GLY A 500 -14.08 -16.16 20.53
C GLY A 500 -13.68 -17.19 19.50
#